data_AF-A3JFP6-F1
#
_entry.id   AF-A3JFP6-F1
#
_cell.length_a   1.000
_cell.length_b   1.000
_cell.length_c   1.000
_cell.angle_alpha   90.00
_cell.angle_beta   90.00
_cell.angle_gamma   90.00
#
_symmetry.space_group_name_H-M   'P 1'
#
loop_
_entity.id
_entity.type
_entity.pdbx_description
1 polymer ?
#
loop_
_entity_poly.entity_id
_entity_poly.type
_entity_poly.pdbx_seq_one_letter_code
_entity_poly.pdbx_strand_id
1 'polypeptide(L)'
;MVKMVFYRCAWVLPGAHSDIGGGYPENFHEHIQIVPPRKFLGHHPKESYEYATVLMERRQMIDQGWLGLNNPEATLTVEEAYRRRLKEGEVELQFQLWLDRRVQAEYSRVALRQMYRLAKDAGVPLDTVKPNETGYSLPDELQPIATQITHHINEGDPLQLMPKEEALLRQRYIHHSAHYQTAGPLFPFKPAPDGVRSIHPNRGLK
;
A
#
# COMPACT_ATOMS: atom_id res chain seq x y z
N MET A 1 -7.40 0.77 1.89
CA MET A 1 -8.55 -0.11 1.61
C MET A 1 -9.15 0.25 0.27
N VAL A 2 -9.61 -0.75 -0.49
CA VAL A 2 -10.18 -0.60 -1.84
C VAL A 2 -11.50 -1.37 -1.93
N LYS A 3 -12.46 -0.84 -2.70
CA LYS A 3 -13.74 -1.51 -2.94
C LYS A 3 -13.63 -2.54 -4.07
N MET A 4 -14.04 -3.77 -3.79
CA MET A 4 -14.35 -4.80 -4.78
C MET A 4 -15.87 -4.76 -5.06
N VAL A 5 -16.30 -4.79 -6.32
CA VAL A 5 -17.71 -4.58 -6.70
C VAL A 5 -18.20 -5.71 -7.63
N PHE A 6 -19.39 -6.27 -7.35
CA PHE A 6 -20.06 -7.26 -8.20
C PHE A 6 -21.58 -7.06 -8.17
N TYR A 7 -22.25 -6.99 -9.33
CA TYR A 7 -23.71 -6.87 -9.48
C TYR A 7 -24.39 -5.85 -8.53
N ARG A 8 -23.71 -4.73 -8.21
CA ARG A 8 -24.11 -3.62 -7.30
C ARG A 8 -23.82 -3.82 -5.81
N CYS A 9 -23.37 -4.99 -5.38
CA CYS A 9 -22.77 -5.16 -4.06
C CYS A 9 -21.31 -4.69 -4.07
N ALA A 10 -20.85 -4.10 -2.96
CA ALA A 10 -19.48 -3.62 -2.84
C ALA A 10 -18.92 -3.96 -1.44
N TRP A 11 -17.74 -4.56 -1.43
CA TRP A 11 -17.03 -4.95 -0.21
C TRP A 11 -15.71 -4.20 -0.12
N VAL A 12 -15.32 -3.83 1.09
CA VAL A 12 -14.09 -3.08 1.34
C VAL A 12 -13.01 -4.06 1.78
N LEU A 13 -11.96 -4.19 0.97
CA LEU A 13 -10.84 -5.09 1.24
C LEU A 13 -9.56 -4.28 1.56
N PRO A 14 -8.67 -4.80 2.43
CA PRO A 14 -7.39 -4.16 2.71
C PRO A 14 -6.47 -4.23 1.48
N GLY A 15 -5.61 -3.23 1.29
CA GLY A 15 -4.74 -3.15 0.12
C GLY A 15 -4.86 -1.85 -0.68
N ALA A 16 -3.96 -1.71 -1.65
CA ALA A 16 -3.94 -0.75 -2.74
C ALA A 16 -4.83 -1.20 -3.92
N HIS A 17 -4.84 -0.43 -5.01
CA HIS A 17 -5.70 -0.72 -6.15
C HIS A 17 -5.38 -2.06 -6.82
N SER A 18 -4.10 -2.28 -7.14
CA SER A 18 -3.62 -3.50 -7.78
C SER A 18 -3.42 -4.67 -6.81
N ASP A 19 -3.47 -4.43 -5.50
CA ASP A 19 -3.55 -5.51 -4.51
C ASP A 19 -4.90 -6.25 -4.58
N ILE A 20 -5.95 -5.57 -5.08
CA ILE A 20 -7.28 -6.15 -5.29
C ILE A 20 -7.48 -6.55 -6.75
N GLY A 21 -7.10 -5.67 -7.69
CA GLY A 21 -7.30 -5.90 -9.12
C GLY A 21 -6.23 -6.77 -9.78
N GLY A 22 -5.10 -7.02 -9.10
CA GLY A 22 -3.90 -7.60 -9.69
C GLY A 22 -3.06 -6.57 -10.45
N GLY A 23 -1.96 -7.05 -11.04
CA GLY A 23 -1.06 -6.25 -11.89
C GLY A 23 0.30 -5.91 -11.27
N TYR A 24 0.51 -6.22 -9.99
CA TYR A 24 1.86 -6.19 -9.42
C TYR A 24 2.67 -7.44 -9.83
N PRO A 25 3.98 -7.30 -10.13
CA PRO A 25 4.88 -8.44 -10.30
C PRO A 25 5.03 -9.29 -9.03
N GLU A 26 5.30 -10.59 -9.17
CA GLU A 26 5.36 -11.57 -8.06
C GLU A 26 6.46 -11.34 -7.01
N ASN A 27 7.26 -10.27 -7.10
CA ASN A 27 8.21 -9.84 -6.07
C ASN A 27 8.64 -8.39 -6.33
N PHE A 28 7.71 -7.46 -6.13
CA PHE A 28 7.89 -6.05 -6.49
C PHE A 28 8.85 -5.36 -5.51
N HIS A 29 9.80 -4.58 -6.04
CA HIS A 29 10.69 -3.75 -5.23
C HIS A 29 10.10 -2.34 -5.13
N GLU A 30 9.64 -1.99 -3.94
CA GLU A 30 9.27 -0.63 -3.61
C GLU A 30 10.52 0.10 -3.13
N HIS A 31 11.02 1.03 -3.95
CA HIS A 31 11.99 2.05 -3.54
C HIS A 31 11.35 3.41 -3.83
N ILE A 32 10.66 3.96 -2.84
CA ILE A 32 9.74 5.08 -3.03
C ILE A 32 9.91 6.15 -1.95
N GLN A 33 9.76 7.41 -2.35
CA GLN A 33 9.73 8.52 -1.41
C GLN A 33 8.32 8.66 -0.80
N ILE A 34 8.16 8.42 0.49
CA ILE A 34 6.83 8.27 1.13
C ILE A 34 6.24 9.57 1.69
N VAL A 35 7.05 10.62 1.82
CA VAL A 35 6.62 11.97 2.27
C VAL A 35 7.11 13.03 1.28
N PRO A 36 6.53 14.24 1.24
CA PRO A 36 7.06 15.31 0.40
C PRO A 36 8.50 15.66 0.81
N PRO A 37 9.42 15.97 -0.13
CA PRO A 37 10.77 16.40 0.22
C PRO A 37 10.71 17.67 1.06
N ARG A 38 11.48 17.73 2.15
CA ARG A 38 11.57 18.93 3.00
C ARG A 38 12.78 19.76 2.60
N LYS A 39 12.57 20.96 2.06
CA LYS A 39 13.64 21.88 1.67
C LYS A 39 14.17 22.60 2.89
N PHE A 40 15.49 22.66 3.01
CA PHE A 40 16.19 23.38 4.07
C PHE A 40 17.20 24.37 3.46
N LEU A 41 17.33 25.54 4.07
CA LEU A 41 18.33 26.56 3.76
C LEU A 41 18.85 27.15 5.07
N GLY A 42 20.16 27.06 5.31
CA GLY A 42 20.81 27.67 6.46
C GLY A 42 22.02 26.88 6.97
N HIS A 43 22.33 27.03 8.25
CA HIS A 43 23.40 26.28 8.94
C HIS A 43 22.83 25.09 9.73
N HIS A 44 23.68 24.10 10.01
CA HIS A 44 23.32 22.95 10.85
C HIS A 44 22.01 22.23 10.44
N PRO A 45 21.91 21.65 9.24
CA PRO A 45 20.66 21.07 8.73
C PRO A 45 19.99 20.05 9.66
N LYS A 46 20.79 19.25 10.39
CA LYS A 46 20.28 18.21 11.30
C LYS A 46 19.70 18.75 12.61
N GLU A 47 19.82 20.05 12.87
CA GLU A 47 19.20 20.74 14.01
C GLU A 47 17.92 21.50 13.60
N SER A 48 17.56 21.41 12.31
CA SER A 48 16.41 22.13 11.74
C SER A 48 15.06 21.52 12.11
N TYR A 49 14.02 22.35 12.03
CA TYR A 49 12.63 21.90 12.14
C TYR A 49 12.27 20.89 11.04
N GLU A 50 12.78 21.07 9.84
CA GLU A 50 12.56 20.19 8.68
C GLU A 50 13.10 18.78 8.95
N TYR A 51 14.30 18.67 9.51
CA TYR A 51 14.88 17.37 9.85
C TYR A 51 14.09 16.67 10.97
N ALA A 52 13.74 17.39 12.03
CA ALA A 52 12.91 16.86 13.11
C ALA A 52 11.55 16.36 12.60
N THR A 53 10.95 17.09 11.66
CA THR A 53 9.67 16.71 11.02
C THR A 53 9.79 15.41 10.25
N VAL A 54 10.83 15.23 9.42
CA VAL A 54 11.03 13.98 8.67
C VAL A 54 11.28 12.79 9.61
N LEU A 55 11.98 13.00 10.73
CA LEU A 55 12.17 11.95 11.74
C LEU A 55 10.86 11.56 12.43
N MET A 56 9.97 12.52 12.69
CA MET A 56 8.63 12.25 13.22
C MET A 56 7.78 11.44 12.24
N GLU A 57 7.79 11.81 10.95
CA GLU A 57 7.08 11.06 9.89
C GLU A 57 7.64 9.64 9.75
N ARG A 58 8.96 9.47 9.82
CA ARG A 58 9.60 8.14 9.87
C ARG A 58 9.11 7.32 11.05
N ARG A 59 9.02 7.92 12.24
CA ARG A 59 8.53 7.23 13.43
C ARG A 59 7.08 6.81 13.27
N GLN A 60 6.22 7.67 12.72
CA GLN A 60 4.83 7.38 12.44
C GLN A 60 4.67 6.16 11.52
N MET A 61 5.50 6.02 10.48
CA MET A 61 5.46 4.85 9.59
C MET A 61 5.83 3.54 10.32
N ILE A 62 6.79 3.60 11.24
CA ILE A 62 7.17 2.47 12.07
C ILE A 62 6.03 2.11 13.03
N ASP A 63 5.43 3.09 13.69
CA ASP A 63 4.32 2.87 14.63
C ASP A 63 3.04 2.39 13.92
N GLN A 64 2.86 2.75 12.65
CA GLN A 64 1.85 2.17 11.76
C GLN A 64 2.18 0.74 11.31
N GLY A 65 3.33 0.17 11.66
CA GLY A 65 3.67 -1.22 11.37
C GLY A 65 4.00 -1.52 9.92
N TRP A 66 4.43 -0.52 9.13
CA TRP A 66 4.92 -0.74 7.76
C TRP A 66 6.22 -1.56 7.71
N LEU A 67 6.99 -1.54 8.80
CA LEU A 67 8.18 -2.36 9.01
C LEU A 67 7.90 -3.38 10.12
N GLY A 68 8.51 -4.57 10.01
CA GLY A 68 8.39 -5.60 11.04
C GLY A 68 8.85 -6.98 10.58
N LEU A 69 8.55 -7.99 11.39
CA LEU A 69 9.09 -9.34 11.25
C LEU A 69 8.69 -10.05 9.94
N ASN A 70 7.57 -9.67 9.31
CA ASN A 70 7.14 -10.29 8.05
C ASN A 70 7.86 -9.70 6.83
N ASN A 71 8.69 -8.68 7.01
CA ASN A 71 9.54 -8.09 5.99
C ASN A 71 10.83 -7.51 6.63
N PRO A 72 11.75 -8.37 7.09
CA PRO A 72 12.89 -7.96 7.90
C PRO A 72 13.92 -7.11 7.14
N GLU A 73 13.91 -7.18 5.81
CA GLU A 73 14.79 -6.39 4.93
C GLU A 73 14.23 -5.00 4.64
N ALA A 74 12.99 -4.70 5.03
CA ALA A 74 12.38 -3.40 4.81
C ALA A 74 13.09 -2.30 5.61
N THR A 75 13.40 -1.18 4.95
CA THR A 75 14.09 -0.04 5.56
C THR A 75 13.36 1.28 5.33
N LEU A 76 13.57 2.20 6.28
CA LEU A 76 13.18 3.60 6.18
C LEU A 76 14.40 4.47 6.39
N THR A 77 14.81 5.18 5.34
CA THR A 77 16.06 5.95 5.30
C THR A 77 15.77 7.42 5.04
N VAL A 78 16.38 8.29 5.84
CA VAL A 78 16.37 9.73 5.60
C VAL A 78 17.64 10.11 4.86
N GLU A 79 17.50 10.69 3.68
CA GLU A 79 18.61 11.11 2.83
C GLU A 79 18.66 12.63 2.68
N GLU A 80 19.88 13.17 2.58
CA GLU A 80 20.12 14.56 2.20
C GLU A 80 20.37 14.62 0.68
N ALA A 81 19.40 15.14 -0.07
CA ALA A 81 19.46 15.30 -1.52
C ALA A 81 19.68 16.76 -1.93
N TYR A 82 20.13 16.98 -3.17
CA TYR A 82 20.33 18.31 -3.77
C TYR A 82 21.19 19.27 -2.94
N ARG A 83 22.17 18.74 -2.20
CA ARG A 83 22.98 19.52 -1.28
C ARG A 83 23.90 20.49 -2.03
N ARG A 84 23.69 21.78 -1.83
CA ARG A 84 24.47 22.89 -2.39
C ARG A 84 25.06 23.72 -1.25
N ARG A 85 26.37 23.97 -1.29
CA ARG A 85 27.03 24.92 -0.39
C ARG A 85 26.86 26.33 -0.93
N LEU A 86 26.51 27.27 -0.05
CA LEU A 86 26.31 28.67 -0.36
C LEU A 86 27.41 29.53 0.29
N LYS A 87 27.29 30.85 0.16
CA LYS A 87 28.21 31.79 0.80
C LYS A 87 28.09 31.67 2.32
N GLU A 88 29.16 32.06 3.02
CA GLU A 88 29.17 32.14 4.49
C GLU A 88 28.96 30.80 5.22
N GLY A 89 29.07 29.66 4.52
CA GLY A 89 28.95 28.33 5.13
C GLY A 89 27.52 27.81 5.26
N GLU A 90 26.54 28.52 4.68
CA GLU A 90 25.18 28.03 4.53
C GLU A 90 25.12 26.83 3.58
N VAL A 91 24.11 25.99 3.76
CA VAL A 91 23.77 24.92 2.83
C VAL A 91 22.30 24.96 2.50
N GLU A 92 22.00 24.66 1.25
CA GLU A 92 20.66 24.35 0.78
C GLU A 92 20.61 22.85 0.47
N LEU A 93 19.58 22.15 0.95
CA LEU A 93 19.38 20.73 0.67
C LEU A 93 17.91 20.33 0.80
N GLN A 94 17.62 19.06 0.50
CA GLN A 94 16.33 18.44 0.76
C GLN A 94 16.49 17.21 1.63
N PHE A 95 15.63 17.06 2.65
CA PHE A 95 15.46 15.79 3.35
C PHE A 95 14.39 14.96 2.64
N GLN A 96 14.74 13.72 2.30
CA GLN A 96 13.85 12.75 1.66
C GLN A 96 13.74 11.50 2.52
N LEU A 97 12.52 11.00 2.74
CA LEU A 97 12.27 9.75 3.44
C LEU A 97 11.91 8.66 2.43
N TRP A 98 12.78 7.67 2.32
CA TRP A 98 12.67 6.54 1.41
C TRP A 98 12.21 5.30 2.15
N LEU A 99 11.20 4.63 1.61
CA LEU A 99 10.82 3.27 1.95
C LEU A 99 11.44 2.33 0.91
N ASP A 100 12.26 1.40 1.37
CA ASP A 100 12.84 0.34 0.55
C ASP A 100 12.39 -1.03 1.08
N ARG A 101 11.66 -1.81 0.27
CA ARG A 101 11.21 -3.16 0.64
C ARG A 101 10.79 -4.00 -0.56
N ARG A 102 10.73 -5.31 -0.37
CA ARG A 102 10.12 -6.26 -1.31
C ARG A 102 8.69 -6.61 -0.90
N VAL A 103 7.76 -6.59 -1.85
CA VAL A 103 6.33 -6.86 -1.62
C VAL A 103 5.84 -7.93 -2.60
N GLN A 104 5.04 -8.85 -2.07
CA GLN A 104 4.52 -10.03 -2.76
C GLN A 104 3.13 -9.72 -3.36
N ALA A 105 2.81 -10.26 -4.53
CA ALA A 105 1.58 -9.91 -5.28
C ALA A 105 0.42 -10.91 -5.08
N GLU A 106 0.66 -12.01 -4.38
CA GLU A 106 -0.25 -13.15 -4.24
C GLU A 106 -1.54 -12.81 -3.50
N TYR A 107 -1.56 -11.72 -2.72
CA TYR A 107 -2.78 -11.27 -2.05
C TYR A 107 -3.92 -10.92 -3.03
N SER A 108 -3.59 -10.47 -4.25
CA SER A 108 -4.58 -10.26 -5.31
C SER A 108 -5.35 -11.53 -5.69
N ARG A 109 -4.76 -12.71 -5.48
CA ARG A 109 -5.40 -14.00 -5.71
C ARG A 109 -6.56 -14.24 -4.74
N VAL A 110 -6.56 -13.60 -3.56
CA VAL A 110 -7.69 -13.66 -2.62
C VAL A 110 -8.92 -12.99 -3.24
N ALA A 111 -8.78 -11.74 -3.71
CA ALA A 111 -9.87 -11.02 -4.37
C ALA A 111 -10.34 -11.74 -5.65
N LEU A 112 -9.40 -12.26 -6.45
CA LEU A 112 -9.70 -13.05 -7.64
C LEU A 112 -10.56 -14.28 -7.32
N ARG A 113 -10.20 -15.07 -6.29
CA ARG A 113 -10.97 -16.24 -5.86
C ARG A 113 -12.39 -15.88 -5.45
N GLN A 114 -12.58 -14.76 -4.74
CA GLN A 114 -13.91 -14.30 -4.35
C GLN A 114 -14.74 -13.86 -5.54
N MET A 115 -14.15 -13.10 -6.47
CA MET A 115 -14.83 -12.66 -7.68
C MET A 115 -15.24 -13.86 -8.56
N TYR A 116 -14.33 -14.83 -8.72
CA TYR A 116 -14.63 -16.06 -9.45
C TYR A 116 -15.79 -16.84 -8.82
N ARG A 117 -15.78 -17.02 -7.49
CA ARG A 117 -16.88 -17.67 -6.76
C ARG A 117 -18.21 -16.96 -6.98
N LEU A 118 -18.26 -15.64 -6.75
CA LEU A 118 -19.46 -14.83 -6.96
C LEU A 118 -19.97 -14.91 -8.41
N ALA A 119 -19.07 -14.93 -9.39
CA ALA A 119 -19.44 -15.08 -10.80
C ALA A 119 -20.02 -16.47 -11.11
N LYS A 120 -19.42 -17.54 -10.58
CA LYS A 120 -19.96 -18.91 -10.73
C LYS A 120 -21.32 -19.05 -10.06
N ASP A 121 -21.49 -18.50 -8.86
CA ASP A 121 -22.78 -18.51 -8.12
C ASP A 121 -23.87 -17.76 -8.90
N ALA A 122 -23.50 -16.72 -9.65
CA ALA A 122 -24.39 -15.98 -10.56
C ALA A 122 -24.62 -16.66 -11.92
N GLY A 123 -24.04 -17.85 -12.16
CA GLY A 123 -24.22 -18.62 -13.40
C GLY A 123 -23.34 -18.18 -14.56
N VAL A 124 -22.30 -17.38 -14.33
CA VAL A 124 -21.34 -17.00 -15.40
C VAL A 124 -20.59 -18.26 -15.86
N PRO A 125 -20.52 -18.54 -17.17
CA PRO A 125 -19.90 -19.75 -17.72
C PRO A 125 -18.37 -19.62 -17.75
N LEU A 126 -17.74 -19.51 -16.58
CA LEU A 126 -16.28 -19.53 -16.43
C LEU A 126 -15.75 -20.95 -16.34
N ASP A 127 -14.58 -21.16 -16.94
CA ASP A 127 -13.81 -22.39 -16.84
C ASP A 127 -13.44 -22.72 -15.39
N THR A 128 -13.35 -24.02 -15.09
CA THR A 128 -12.97 -24.48 -13.76
C THR A 128 -11.50 -24.18 -13.49
N VAL A 129 -11.24 -23.26 -12.54
CA VAL A 129 -9.89 -22.96 -12.07
C VAL A 129 -9.44 -24.00 -11.04
N LYS A 130 -8.24 -24.56 -11.20
CA LYS A 130 -7.66 -25.48 -10.21
C LYS A 130 -6.96 -24.68 -9.11
N PRO A 131 -7.29 -24.86 -7.82
CA PRO A 131 -6.71 -24.05 -6.73
C PRO A 131 -5.18 -24.16 -6.59
N ASN A 132 -4.59 -25.24 -7.09
CA ASN A 132 -3.15 -25.53 -7.00
C ASN A 132 -2.39 -25.19 -8.28
N GLU A 133 -3.08 -24.68 -9.31
CA GLU A 133 -2.43 -24.27 -10.55
C GLU A 133 -1.62 -23.00 -10.33
N THR A 134 -0.44 -22.95 -10.96
CA THR A 134 0.48 -21.80 -10.90
C THR A 134 -0.25 -20.53 -11.31
N GLY A 135 -0.15 -19.48 -10.50
CA GLY A 135 -0.88 -18.21 -10.68
C GLY A 135 -2.20 -18.12 -9.92
N TYR A 136 -2.79 -19.25 -9.52
CA TYR A 136 -4.01 -19.30 -8.70
C TYR A 136 -3.79 -19.85 -7.29
N SER A 137 -2.66 -20.50 -7.05
CA SER A 137 -2.25 -20.98 -5.74
C SER A 137 -2.11 -19.82 -4.74
N LEU A 138 -2.56 -20.06 -3.51
CA LEU A 138 -2.51 -19.07 -2.44
C LEU A 138 -1.59 -19.60 -1.34
N PRO A 139 -0.59 -18.82 -0.90
CA PRO A 139 0.25 -19.18 0.23
C PRO A 139 -0.57 -19.56 1.47
N ASP A 140 -0.11 -20.53 2.23
CA ASP A 140 -0.81 -21.04 3.41
C ASP A 140 -1.10 -19.94 4.46
N GLU A 141 -0.18 -19.00 4.62
CA GLU A 141 -0.33 -17.86 5.54
C GLU A 141 -1.46 -16.89 5.14
N LEU A 142 -1.91 -16.91 3.88
CA LEU A 142 -3.04 -16.11 3.40
C LEU A 142 -4.39 -16.86 3.49
N GLN A 143 -4.40 -18.17 3.76
CA GLN A 143 -5.64 -18.95 3.86
C GLN A 143 -6.58 -18.49 5.00
N PRO A 144 -6.09 -18.17 6.21
CA PRO A 144 -6.94 -17.61 7.28
C PRO A 144 -7.59 -16.29 6.86
N ILE A 145 -6.81 -15.39 6.23
CA ILE A 145 -7.29 -14.10 5.72
C ILE A 145 -8.34 -14.29 4.62
N ALA A 146 -8.12 -15.24 3.70
CA ALA A 146 -9.09 -15.56 2.65
C ALA A 146 -10.41 -16.09 3.24
N THR A 147 -10.34 -16.85 4.33
CA THR A 147 -11.52 -17.32 5.07
C THR A 147 -12.29 -16.14 5.68
N GLN A 148 -11.60 -15.22 6.36
CA GLN A 148 -12.23 -14.02 6.94
C GLN A 148 -12.86 -13.13 5.87
N ILE A 149 -12.21 -12.95 4.72
CA ILE A 149 -12.75 -12.20 3.59
C ILE A 149 -13.99 -12.90 3.01
N THR A 150 -14.00 -14.23 2.94
CA THR A 150 -15.17 -15.00 2.49
C THR A 150 -16.36 -14.78 3.44
N HIS A 151 -16.14 -14.84 4.74
CA HIS A 151 -17.16 -14.55 5.76
C HIS A 151 -17.69 -13.12 5.64
N HIS A 152 -16.79 -12.13 5.56
CA HIS A 152 -17.15 -10.72 5.32
C HIS A 152 -18.06 -10.55 4.10
N ILE A 153 -17.77 -11.25 3.00
CA ILE A 153 -18.53 -11.15 1.77
C ILE A 153 -19.91 -11.79 1.88
N ASN A 154 -19.99 -12.96 2.51
CA ASN A 154 -21.22 -13.75 2.59
C ASN A 154 -22.21 -13.17 3.60
N GLU A 155 -21.73 -12.80 4.80
CA GLU A 155 -22.58 -12.32 5.89
C GLU A 155 -22.83 -10.81 5.81
N GLY A 156 -21.95 -10.07 5.12
CA GLY A 156 -22.00 -8.60 5.07
C GLY A 156 -21.51 -7.91 6.34
N ASP A 157 -21.03 -8.67 7.32
CA ASP A 157 -20.43 -8.16 8.56
C ASP A 157 -19.09 -7.48 8.31
N PRO A 158 -18.64 -6.53 9.15
CA PRO A 158 -17.31 -5.92 9.01
C PRO A 158 -16.17 -6.95 8.97
N LEU A 159 -15.19 -6.74 8.10
CA LEU A 159 -14.01 -7.60 8.03
C LEU A 159 -13.21 -7.50 9.34
N GLN A 160 -13.05 -8.63 10.03
CA GLN A 160 -12.27 -8.75 11.26
C GLN A 160 -11.00 -9.52 10.98
N LEU A 161 -9.85 -8.83 11.02
CA LEU A 161 -8.53 -9.45 10.93
C LEU A 161 -7.86 -9.39 12.30
N MET A 162 -7.13 -10.45 12.65
CA MET A 162 -6.30 -10.46 13.83
C MET A 162 -5.10 -9.52 13.64
N PRO A 163 -4.54 -8.92 14.71
CA PRO A 163 -3.38 -8.02 14.58
C PRO A 163 -2.18 -8.63 13.81
N LYS A 164 -1.96 -9.94 13.97
CA LYS A 164 -0.92 -10.68 13.23
C LYS A 164 -1.20 -10.76 11.71
N GLU A 165 -2.47 -10.86 11.32
CA GLU A 165 -2.91 -10.93 9.93
C GLU A 165 -2.83 -9.55 9.28
N GLU A 166 -3.23 -8.50 10.01
CA GLU A 166 -3.04 -7.12 9.55
C GLU A 166 -1.56 -6.78 9.36
N ALA A 167 -0.70 -7.19 10.30
CA ALA A 167 0.74 -6.99 10.20
C ALA A 167 1.34 -7.76 9.01
N LEU A 168 0.93 -9.01 8.80
CA LEU A 168 1.35 -9.81 7.65
C LEU A 168 0.98 -9.11 6.34
N LEU A 169 -0.30 -8.71 6.18
CA LEU A 169 -0.76 -8.02 4.99
C LEU A 169 0.02 -6.72 4.76
N ARG A 170 0.11 -5.86 5.76
CA ARG A 170 0.75 -4.54 5.64
C ARG A 170 2.23 -4.63 5.26
N GLN A 171 2.96 -5.56 5.87
CA GLN A 171 4.41 -5.66 5.71
C GLN A 171 4.81 -6.43 4.45
N ARG A 172 4.06 -7.47 4.06
CA ARG A 172 4.48 -8.43 3.03
C ARG A 172 3.69 -8.34 1.72
N TYR A 173 2.42 -7.92 1.77
CA TYR A 173 1.50 -8.08 0.63
C TYR A 173 0.82 -6.80 0.14
N ILE A 174 0.67 -5.79 1.00
CA ILE A 174 0.02 -4.53 0.65
C ILE A 174 1.07 -3.55 0.16
N HIS A 175 0.89 -3.07 -1.07
CA HIS A 175 1.77 -2.09 -1.69
C HIS A 175 1.47 -0.67 -1.20
N HIS A 176 2.51 0.14 -1.05
CA HIS A 176 2.40 1.54 -0.64
C HIS A 176 2.18 2.42 -1.87
N SER A 177 1.02 2.26 -2.52
CA SER A 177 0.70 2.90 -3.80
C SER A 177 0.61 4.43 -3.81
N ALA A 178 0.47 5.07 -2.65
CA ALA A 178 0.38 6.52 -2.53
C ALA A 178 1.71 7.08 -2.02
N HIS A 179 2.44 7.83 -2.85
CA HIS A 179 3.79 8.29 -2.53
C HIS A 179 4.19 9.53 -3.32
N TYR A 180 5.35 10.09 -3.00
CA TYR A 180 5.90 11.32 -3.57
C TYR A 180 7.06 11.08 -4.55
N GLN A 181 7.16 9.88 -5.11
CA GLN A 181 8.00 9.66 -6.30
C GLN A 181 7.60 10.60 -7.44
N THR A 182 8.58 11.23 -8.08
CA THR A 182 8.35 12.13 -9.20
C THR A 182 8.36 11.39 -10.54
N ALA A 183 7.56 11.89 -11.48
CA ALA A 183 7.65 11.57 -12.90
C ALA A 183 7.71 12.89 -13.68
N GLY A 184 8.91 13.33 -14.02
CA GLY A 184 9.14 14.70 -14.51
C GLY A 184 8.68 15.73 -13.47
N PRO A 185 7.82 16.70 -13.81
CA PRO A 185 7.34 17.73 -12.88
C PRO A 185 6.17 17.25 -12.00
N LEU A 186 5.69 16.02 -12.16
CA LEU A 186 4.47 15.52 -11.53
C LEU A 186 4.78 14.60 -10.35
N PHE A 187 3.87 14.60 -9.37
CA PHE A 187 3.76 13.57 -8.34
C PHE A 187 2.51 12.71 -8.64
N PRO A 188 2.59 11.76 -9.58
CA PRO A 188 1.41 11.03 -10.06
C PRO A 188 0.73 10.19 -8.97
N PHE A 189 1.48 9.79 -7.95
CA PHE A 189 1.01 8.95 -6.85
C PHE A 189 0.76 9.75 -5.56
N LYS A 190 0.75 11.09 -5.64
CA LYS A 190 0.57 11.95 -4.47
C LYS A 190 -0.70 11.53 -3.71
N PRO A 191 -0.62 11.27 -2.39
CA PRO A 191 -1.79 11.00 -1.57
C PRO A 191 -2.82 12.14 -1.63
N ALA A 192 -4.09 11.81 -1.37
CA ALA A 192 -5.12 12.81 -1.12
C ALA A 192 -4.73 13.70 0.08
N PRO A 193 -5.20 14.97 0.15
CA PRO A 193 -4.78 15.92 1.19
C PRO A 193 -4.93 15.43 2.65
N ASP A 194 -5.89 14.54 2.91
CA ASP A 194 -6.18 13.93 4.22
C ASP A 194 -5.71 12.46 4.32
N GLY A 195 -5.05 11.93 3.29
CA GLY A 195 -4.71 10.51 3.19
C GLY A 195 -5.92 9.59 3.01
N VAL A 196 -7.12 10.15 2.78
CA VAL A 196 -8.36 9.38 2.61
C VAL A 196 -8.73 9.33 1.13
N ARG A 197 -9.01 8.11 0.64
CA ARG A 197 -9.47 7.93 -0.74
C ARG A 197 -10.84 8.60 -0.93
N SER A 198 -10.94 9.53 -1.87
CA SER A 198 -12.22 10.11 -2.26
C SER A 198 -13.16 9.04 -2.82
N ILE A 199 -14.40 9.03 -2.35
CA ILE A 199 -15.44 8.09 -2.78
C ILE A 199 -16.52 8.89 -3.51
N HIS A 200 -16.73 8.57 -4.79
CA HIS A 200 -17.81 9.15 -5.58
C HIS A 200 -18.96 8.14 -5.64
N PRO A 201 -20.05 8.32 -4.86
CA PRO A 201 -21.15 7.38 -4.86
C PRO A 201 -21.85 7.40 -6.22
N ASN A 202 -22.17 6.22 -6.75
CA ASN A 202 -23.02 6.11 -7.93
C ASN A 202 -24.46 6.47 -7.53
N ARG A 203 -24.81 7.75 -7.67
CA ARG A 203 -26.19 8.21 -7.62
C ARG A 203 -26.77 7.93 -9.00
N GLY A 204 -27.43 6.79 -9.17
CA GLY A 204 -28.14 6.49 -10.41
C GLY A 204 -29.00 7.69 -10.82
N LEU A 205 -29.04 8.01 -12.12
CA LEU A 205 -30.05 8.90 -12.67
C LEU A 205 -31.41 8.28 -12.31
N LYS A 206 -32.19 8.98 -11.48
CA LYS A 206 -33.57 8.60 -11.17
C LYS A 206 -34.42 8.66 -12.44
#